data_AF-T0YIB8-F1
#
_entry.id   AF-T0YIB8-F1
#
_cell.length_a   1.000
_cell.length_b   1.000
_cell.length_c   1.000
_cell.angle_alpha   90.00
_cell.angle_beta   90.00
_cell.angle_gamma   90.00
#
_symmetry.space_group_name_H-M   'P 1'
#
loop_
_entity.id
_entity.type
_entity.pdbx_description
1 polymer ?
#
loop_
_entity_poly.entity_id
_entity_poly.type
_entity_poly.pdbx_seq_one_letter_code
_entity_poly.pdbx_strand_id
1 'polypeptide(L)'
;MPRTLDEIASKSRIGRKEIGRTYRFMTRELHLRLMPTRPQDYIQRFCSELKLKGEIQTRANDILKQATDRELTSGRGPTGVAAAAIYIS
;
A
#
# COMPACT_ATOMS: atom_id res chain seq x y z
N MET A 1 -5.89 7.61 4.91
CA MET A 1 -5.52 6.56 3.94
C MET A 1 -4.18 6.91 3.31
N PRO A 2 -3.20 6.00 3.30
CA PRO A 2 -1.89 6.25 2.71
C PRO A 2 -1.93 6.40 1.19
N ARG A 3 -1.01 7.20 0.64
CA ARG A 3 -0.78 7.37 -0.80
C ARG A 3 0.61 6.87 -1.14
N THR A 4 0.74 6.18 -2.27
CA THR A 4 2.05 5.74 -2.75
C THR A 4 2.84 6.93 -3.26
N LEU A 5 4.17 6.81 -3.27
CA LEU A 5 5.03 7.83 -3.84
C LEU A 5 4.75 8.06 -5.33
N ASP A 6 4.28 7.04 -6.04
CA ASP A 6 3.92 7.12 -7.46
C ASP A 6 2.63 7.95 -7.66
N GLU A 7 1.64 7.77 -6.78
CA GLU A 7 0.42 8.61 -6.78
C GLU A 7 0.78 10.08 -6.58
N ILE A 8 1.64 10.40 -5.61
CA ILE A 8 2.09 11.77 -5.34
C ILE A 8 2.90 12.31 -6.52
N ALA A 9 3.82 11.51 -7.06
CA ALA A 9 4.65 11.92 -8.20
C ALA A 9 3.78 12.29 -9.41
N SER A 10 2.76 11.48 -9.73
CA SER A 10 1.86 11.71 -10.87
C SER A 10 1.08 13.02 -10.82
N LYS A 11 0.89 13.59 -9.63
CA LYS A 11 0.18 14.86 -9.39
C LYS A 11 1.11 16.02 -9.07
N SER A 12 2.42 15.81 -9.18
CA SER A 12 3.44 16.81 -8.87
C SER A 12 4.34 17.08 -10.07
N ARG A 13 5.12 18.16 -10.01
CA ARG A 13 6.17 18.46 -10.98
C ARG A 13 7.51 17.75 -10.66
N ILE A 14 7.52 16.88 -9.64
CA ILE A 14 8.73 16.30 -9.06
C ILE A 14 8.69 14.78 -9.24
N GLY A 15 9.83 14.19 -9.57
CA GLY A 15 9.95 12.73 -9.72
C GLY A 15 9.83 11.98 -8.39
N ARG A 16 9.34 10.73 -8.46
CA ARG A 16 9.22 9.78 -7.34
C ARG A 16 10.48 9.70 -6.47
N LYS A 17 11.67 9.66 -7.09
CA LYS A 17 12.96 9.53 -6.40
C LYS A 17 13.23 10.72 -5.47
N GLU A 18 12.91 11.93 -5.94
CA GLU A 18 13.15 13.15 -5.18
C GLU A 18 12.15 13.30 -4.05
N ILE A 19 10.87 13.00 -4.28
CA ILE A 19 9.85 12.93 -3.23
C ILE A 19 10.28 11.97 -2.12
N GLY A 20 10.75 10.77 -2.49
CA GLY A 20 11.23 9.79 -1.51
C GLY A 20 12.47 10.24 -0.74
N ARG A 21 13.36 11.05 -1.34
CA ARG A 21 14.53 11.64 -0.67
C ARG A 21 14.10 12.69 0.35
N THR A 22 13.26 13.65 -0.06
CA THR A 22 12.75 14.72 0.81
C THR A 22 11.91 14.17 1.96
N TYR A 23 11.09 13.15 1.69
CA TYR A 23 10.35 12.43 2.73
C TYR A 23 11.28 11.84 3.81
N ARG A 24 12.35 11.13 3.41
CA ARG A 24 13.31 10.57 4.36
C ARG A 24 14.10 11.66 5.11
N PHE A 25 14.40 12.78 4.44
CA PHE A 25 15.04 13.92 5.08
C PHE A 25 14.15 14.51 6.17
N MET A 26 12.92 14.90 5.84
CA MET A 26 11.97 15.48 6.80
C MET A 26 11.69 14.56 7.99
N THR A 27 11.45 13.28 7.75
CA THR A 27 11.15 12.32 8.82
C THR A 27 12.30 12.17 9.82
N ARG A 28 13.54 12.26 9.35
CA ARG A 28 14.72 12.26 10.20
C ARG A 28 14.88 13.56 10.97
N GLU A 29 14.85 14.71 10.29
CA GLU A 29 15.08 16.02 10.92
C GLU A 29 13.98 16.39 11.93
N LEU A 30 12.75 15.95 11.69
CA LEU A 30 11.60 16.19 12.58
C LEU A 30 11.38 15.04 13.58
N HIS A 31 12.26 14.04 13.61
CA HIS A 31 12.17 12.87 14.49
C HIS A 31 10.79 12.15 14.45
N LEU A 32 10.18 12.09 13.26
CA LEU A 32 8.85 11.49 13.08
C LEU A 32 8.94 9.96 13.07
N ARG A 33 8.16 9.31 13.94
CA ARG A 33 7.97 7.85 13.92
C ARG A 33 6.79 7.47 13.04
N LEU A 34 7.05 7.31 11.75
CA LEU A 34 6.03 6.83 10.81
C LEU A 34 6.02 5.30 10.77
N MET A 35 4.86 4.73 11.07
CA MET A 35 4.65 3.29 10.96
C MET A 35 4.63 2.87 9.49
N PRO A 36 5.20 1.71 9.13
CA PRO A 36 5.10 1.15 7.79
C PRO A 36 3.63 0.99 7.41
N THR A 37 3.34 1.22 6.13
CA THR A 37 2.00 0.96 5.60
C THR A 37 1.76 -0.52 5.47
N ARG A 38 0.56 -0.95 5.86
CA ARG A 38 0.16 -2.35 5.78
C ARG A 38 -0.56 -2.61 4.45
N PRO A 39 -0.47 -3.82 3.88
CA PRO A 39 -1.19 -4.15 2.65
C PRO A 39 -2.72 -3.96 2.79
N GLN A 40 -3.27 -4.23 3.98
CA GLN A 40 -4.69 -4.04 4.30
C GLN A 40 -5.17 -2.61 4.02
N ASP A 41 -4.31 -1.61 4.27
CA ASP A 41 -4.63 -0.19 4.11
C ASP A 41 -4.93 0.18 2.65
N TYR A 42 -4.50 -0.65 1.69
CA TYR A 42 -4.69 -0.44 0.26
C TYR A 42 -5.90 -1.17 -0.30
N ILE A 43 -6.33 -2.29 0.29
CA ILE A 43 -7.40 -3.15 -0.26
C ILE A 43 -8.70 -2.36 -0.43
N GLN A 44 -9.17 -1.69 0.62
CA GLN A 44 -10.42 -0.95 0.58
C GLN A 44 -10.44 0.09 -0.54
N ARG A 45 -9.34 0.85 -0.68
CA ARG A 45 -9.25 1.89 -1.70
C ARG A 45 -9.21 1.31 -3.11
N PHE A 46 -8.39 0.29 -3.34
CA PHE A 46 -8.28 -0.34 -4.66
C PHE A 46 -9.59 -1.00 -5.09
N CYS A 47 -10.27 -1.71 -4.21
CA CYS A 47 -11.60 -2.25 -4.49
C CYS A 47 -12.61 -1.13 -4.83
N SER A 48 -12.56 -0.01 -4.11
CA SER A 48 -13.44 1.14 -4.37
C SER A 48 -13.15 1.81 -5.72
N GLU A 49 -11.89 2.07 -6.04
CA GLU A 49 -11.45 2.68 -7.31
C GLU A 49 -11.77 1.78 -8.52
N LEU A 50 -11.67 0.46 -8.35
CA LEU A 50 -12.02 -0.55 -9.36
C LEU A 50 -13.52 -0.87 -9.40
N LYS A 51 -14.34 -0.26 -8.53
CA LYS A 51 -15.80 -0.49 -8.41
C LYS A 51 -16.16 -1.97 -8.19
N LEU A 52 -15.35 -2.67 -7.40
CA LEU A 52 -15.56 -4.09 -7.07
C LEU A 52 -16.63 -4.24 -5.99
N LYS A 53 -17.27 -5.42 -5.95
CA LYS A 53 -18.25 -5.77 -4.93
C LYS A 53 -17.58 -5.95 -3.56
N GLY A 54 -18.32 -5.69 -2.48
CA GLY A 54 -17.83 -5.88 -1.10
C GLY A 54 -17.38 -7.31 -0.76
N GLU A 55 -17.93 -8.31 -1.46
CA GLU A 55 -17.51 -9.71 -1.37
C GLU A 55 -16.03 -9.89 -1.77
N ILE A 56 -15.59 -9.22 -2.84
CA ILE A 56 -14.20 -9.26 -3.34
C ILE A 56 -13.26 -8.61 -2.32
N GLN A 57 -13.68 -7.49 -1.72
CA GLN A 57 -12.91 -6.85 -0.65
C GLN A 57 -12.75 -7.77 0.57
N THR A 58 -13.82 -8.47 0.95
CA THR A 58 -13.79 -9.39 2.10
C THR A 58 -12.86 -10.57 1.80
N ARG A 59 -13.01 -11.17 0.62
CA ARG A 59 -12.15 -12.28 0.17
C ARG A 59 -10.68 -11.90 0.06
N ALA A 60 -10.38 -10.71 -0.45
CA ALA A 60 -9.00 -10.21 -0.55
C ALA A 60 -8.36 -10.05 0.84
N ASN A 61 -9.12 -9.59 1.84
CA ASN A 61 -8.64 -9.49 3.22
C ASN A 61 -8.39 -10.88 3.83
N ASP A 62 -9.24 -11.87 3.57
CA ASP A 62 -9.04 -13.24 4.05
C ASP A 62 -7.82 -13.90 3.42
N ILE A 63 -7.62 -13.74 2.11
CA ILE A 63 -6.42 -14.21 1.41
C ILE A 63 -5.17 -13.55 1.99
N LEU A 64 -5.20 -12.24 2.19
CA LEU A 64 -4.07 -11.51 2.76
C LEU A 64 -3.75 -11.97 4.19
N LYS A 65 -4.77 -12.22 5.01
CA LYS A 65 -4.61 -12.76 6.36
C LYS A 65 -3.92 -14.12 6.33
N GLN A 66 -4.42 -15.05 5.53
CA GLN A 66 -3.82 -16.38 5.37
C GLN A 66 -2.38 -16.31 4.84
N ALA A 67 -2.10 -15.41 3.89
CA ALA A 67 -0.74 -15.23 3.37
C ALA A 67 0.21 -14.65 4.42
N THR A 68 -0.29 -13.78 5.31
CA THR A 68 0.49 -13.20 6.41
C THR A 68 0.76 -14.24 7.49
N ASP A 69 -0.25 -15.02 7.87
CA ASP A 69 -0.13 -16.08 8.88
C ASP A 69 0.84 -17.19 8.44
N ARG A 70 1.00 -17.38 7.12
CA ARG A 70 1.96 -18.32 6.52
C ARG A 70 3.32 -17.67 6.17
N GLU A 71 3.55 -16.44 6.59
CA GLU A 71 4.79 -15.67 6.33
C GLU A 71 5.14 -15.47 4.84
N LEU A 72 4.17 -15.58 3.94
CA LEU A 72 4.38 -15.50 2.47
C LEU A 72 4.53 -14.06 1.95
N THR A 73 4.30 -13.06 2.81
CA THR A 73 4.30 -11.64 2.44
C THR A 73 5.65 -10.94 2.69
N SER A 74 6.60 -11.63 3.34
CA SER A 74 7.89 -11.07 3.71
C SER A 74 8.72 -10.65 2.48
N GLY A 75 9.40 -9.50 2.58
CA GLY A 75 10.21 -8.93 1.50
C GLY A 75 9.42 -8.41 0.30
N ARG A 76 8.08 -8.43 0.32
CA ARG A 76 7.23 -7.92 -0.75
C ARG A 76 6.65 -6.56 -0.39
N GLY A 77 6.56 -5.67 -1.38
CA GLY A 77 5.98 -4.34 -1.19
C GLY A 77 4.47 -4.42 -0.87
N PRO A 78 3.95 -3.64 0.08
CA PRO A 78 2.57 -3.77 0.56
C PRO A 78 1.53 -3.54 -0.53
N THR A 79 1.80 -2.62 -1.45
CA THR A 79 0.95 -2.34 -2.62
C THR A 79 0.82 -3.56 -3.53
N GLY A 80 1.92 -4.27 -3.78
CA GLY A 80 1.94 -5.45 -4.65
C GLY A 80 1.23 -6.65 -4.03
N VAL A 81 1.43 -6.86 -2.72
CA VAL A 81 0.72 -7.91 -1.99
C VAL A 81 -0.79 -7.65 -1.99
N ALA A 82 -1.21 -6.41 -1.73
CA ALA A 82 -2.62 -6.03 -1.80
C ALA A 82 -3.21 -6.24 -3.21
N ALA A 83 -2.49 -5.84 -4.26
CA ALA A 83 -2.91 -6.06 -5.64
C ALA A 83 -3.05 -7.56 -5.98
N ALA A 84 -2.11 -8.40 -5.54
CA ALA A 84 -2.17 -9.84 -5.75
C ALA A 84 -3.39 -10.48 -5.04
N ALA A 85 -3.68 -10.05 -3.81
CA ALA A 85 -4.85 -10.54 -3.07
C ALA A 85 -6.16 -10.18 -3.79
N ILE A 86 -6.28 -8.94 -4.30
CA ILE A 86 -7.44 -8.51 -5.08
C ILE A 86 -7.55 -9.28 -6.39
N TYR A 87 -6.43 -9.52 -7.09
CA TYR A 87 -6.43 -10.24 -8.37
C TYR A 87 -6.95 -11.69 -8.24
N ILE A 88 -6.70 -12.35 -7.12
CA ILE A 88 -7.14 -13.73 -6.85
C ILE A 88 -8.60 -13.80 -6.40
N SER A 89 -9.14 -12.70 -5.86
CA SER A 89 -10.45 -12.65 -5.19
C SER A 89 -11.61 -12.64 -6.18
#